data_AF-A0A367J5K5-F1
#
_entry.id   AF-A0A367J5K5-F1
#
_cell.length_a   1.000
_cell.length_b   1.000
_cell.length_c   1.000
_cell.angle_alpha   90.00
_cell.angle_beta   90.00
_cell.angle_gamma   90.00
#
_symmetry.space_group_name_H-M   'P 1'
#
loop_
_entity.id
_entity.type
_entity.pdbx_description
1 polymer ?
#
loop_
_entity_poly.entity_id
_entity_poly.type
_entity_poly.pdbx_seq_one_letter_code
_entity_poly.pdbx_strand_id
1 'polypeptide(L)'
;MERLVSADASLSRRRPDESIALTVGSKKKNLGPKSPKVNVDLVHLGAFGKNAFDTYNNQNVMAIQAVGMNMTFYIMQRTTEELYTMFELEHIRCPSSTDEMTMMFGLMDKVMDIVQIFRTYCVTSPEQTSVVEVSKETLKYPILWAMTTATVSCKRKNPHEHTHF
;
A
#
# COMPACT_ATOMS: atom_id res chain seq x y z
N MET A 1 10.89 35.04 -4.93
CA MET A 1 9.73 34.80 -5.81
C MET A 1 9.95 33.46 -6.49
N GLU A 2 9.68 32.37 -5.76
CA GLU A 2 9.95 31.01 -6.24
C GLU A 2 8.70 30.42 -6.88
N ARG A 3 8.87 29.89 -8.09
CA ARG A 3 7.80 29.28 -8.89
C ARG A 3 7.43 27.92 -8.29
N LEU A 4 6.24 27.82 -7.74
CA LEU A 4 5.53 26.55 -7.55
C LEU A 4 5.31 25.90 -8.92
N VAL A 5 6.03 24.81 -9.21
CA VAL A 5 5.70 23.93 -10.33
C VAL A 5 4.57 23.02 -9.85
N SER A 6 3.34 23.31 -10.28
CA SER A 6 2.19 22.41 -10.09
C SER A 6 2.45 21.12 -10.84
N ALA A 7 2.68 20.02 -10.11
CA ALA A 7 2.69 18.69 -10.69
C ALA A 7 1.26 18.18 -10.76
N ASP A 8 0.57 18.47 -11.88
CA ASP A 8 -0.78 17.98 -12.12
C ASP A 8 -0.74 16.46 -12.34
N ALA A 9 -1.13 15.69 -11.32
CA ALA A 9 -1.34 14.26 -11.42
C ALA A 9 -2.80 14.01 -11.84
N SER A 10 -3.01 13.51 -13.07
CA SER A 10 -4.33 13.12 -13.55
C SER A 10 -4.50 11.60 -13.53
N LEU A 11 -5.52 11.14 -12.80
CA LEU A 11 -5.98 9.74 -12.83
C LEU A 11 -6.96 9.57 -13.98
N SER A 12 -6.56 8.85 -15.02
CA SER A 12 -7.43 8.51 -16.15
C SER A 12 -8.41 7.40 -15.78
N ARG A 13 -9.64 7.46 -16.32
CA ARG A 13 -10.70 6.46 -16.10
C ARG A 13 -10.22 5.04 -16.40
N ARG A 14 -10.72 4.10 -15.59
CA ARG A 14 -10.53 2.65 -15.73
C ARG A 14 -10.71 2.23 -17.19
N ARG A 15 -9.64 1.73 -17.81
CA ARG A 15 -9.71 1.08 -19.12
C ARG A 15 -10.42 -0.28 -18.98
N PRO A 16 -11.01 -0.81 -20.07
CA PRO A 16 -11.63 -2.14 -20.07
C PRO A 16 -10.68 -3.30 -19.74
N ASP A 17 -9.37 -3.04 -19.65
CA ASP A 17 -8.31 -3.98 -19.25
C ASP A 17 -7.87 -3.81 -17.78
N GLU A 18 -8.59 -3.02 -16.96
CA GLU A 18 -8.30 -2.72 -15.55
C GLU A 18 -6.95 -2.03 -15.26
N SER A 19 -6.21 -1.59 -16.29
CA SER A 19 -4.97 -0.84 -16.09
C SER A 19 -5.24 0.57 -15.56
N ILE A 20 -4.62 0.93 -14.43
CA ILE A 20 -4.59 2.32 -13.94
C ILE A 20 -3.31 2.96 -14.49
N ALA A 21 -3.49 3.97 -15.34
CA ALA A 21 -2.37 4.79 -15.81
C ALA A 21 -2.29 6.04 -14.92
N LEU A 22 -1.20 6.16 -14.17
CA LEU A 22 -0.87 7.35 -13.41
C LEU A 22 0.13 8.16 -14.24
N THR A 23 -0.28 9.36 -14.66
CA THR A 23 0.57 10.25 -15.45
C THR A 23 1.15 11.30 -14.52
N VAL A 24 2.44 11.18 -14.21
CA VAL A 24 3.23 12.21 -13.52
C VAL A 24 4.24 12.74 -14.55
N GLY A 25 3.94 13.88 -15.16
CA GLY A 25 4.68 14.40 -16.32
C GLY A 25 4.57 13.53 -17.58
N SER A 26 5.43 13.73 -18.58
CA SER A 26 5.40 13.04 -19.88
C SER A 26 5.75 11.55 -19.86
N LYS A 27 5.93 10.92 -18.69
CA LYS A 27 6.27 9.50 -18.56
C LYS A 27 5.03 8.69 -18.15
N LYS A 28 4.56 7.86 -19.08
CA LYS A 28 3.47 6.90 -18.87
C LYS A 28 4.03 5.61 -18.26
N LYS A 29 3.67 5.30 -17.01
CA LYS A 29 3.93 3.99 -16.40
C LYS A 29 2.67 3.13 -16.50
N ASN A 30 2.78 1.94 -17.10
CA ASN A 30 1.69 0.97 -17.14
C ASN A 30 1.77 0.12 -15.86
N LEU A 31 0.84 0.32 -14.94
CA LEU A 31 0.63 -0.59 -13.83
C LEU A 31 -0.17 -1.79 -14.37
N GLY A 32 0.49 -2.93 -14.56
CA GLY A 32 -0.15 -4.16 -15.04
C GLY A 32 -1.32 -4.61 -14.14
N PRO A 33 -2.18 -5.53 -14.62
CA PRO A 33 -3.36 -5.95 -13.88
C PRO A 33 -2.96 -6.68 -12.59
N LYS A 34 -3.09 -6.00 -11.44
CA LYS A 34 -2.97 -6.60 -10.11
C LYS A 34 -4.32 -7.20 -9.74
N SER A 35 -4.32 -8.43 -9.22
CA SER A 35 -5.57 -9.11 -8.84
C SER A 35 -6.38 -8.26 -7.85
N PRO A 36 -7.71 -8.16 -7.99
CA PRO A 36 -8.52 -7.26 -7.16
C PRO A 36 -8.37 -7.51 -5.66
N LYS A 37 -8.10 -8.76 -5.24
CA LYS A 37 -7.91 -9.14 -3.82
C LYS A 37 -6.71 -8.45 -3.16
N VAL A 38 -5.58 -8.34 -3.87
CA VAL A 38 -4.36 -7.69 -3.35
C VAL A 38 -4.57 -6.19 -3.11
N ASN A 39 -5.43 -5.54 -3.91
CA ASN A 39 -5.80 -4.15 -3.68
C ASN A 39 -6.72 -3.99 -2.45
N VAL A 40 -7.57 -4.98 -2.15
CA VAL A 40 -8.43 -4.94 -0.95
C VAL A 40 -7.59 -5.04 0.32
N ASP A 41 -6.62 -5.95 0.34
CA ASP A 41 -5.73 -6.14 1.49
C ASP A 41 -4.91 -4.87 1.79
N LEU A 42 -4.39 -4.20 0.75
CA LEU A 42 -3.64 -2.95 0.92
C LEU A 42 -4.52 -1.81 1.45
N VAL A 43 -5.78 -1.75 1.00
CA VAL A 43 -6.77 -0.77 1.51
C VAL A 43 -7.08 -1.02 2.99
N HIS A 44 -7.25 -2.29 3.39
CA HIS A 44 -7.42 -2.64 4.80
C HIS A 44 -6.17 -2.33 5.63
N LEU A 45 -4.98 -2.57 5.08
CA LEU A 45 -3.73 -2.24 5.75
C LEU A 45 -3.59 -0.73 5.96
N GLY A 46 -4.00 0.09 4.99
CA GLY A 46 -4.02 1.54 5.11
C GLY A 46 -5.01 2.03 6.17
N ALA A 47 -6.22 1.47 6.22
CA ALA A 47 -7.20 1.79 7.25
C ALA A 47 -6.71 1.40 8.66
N PHE A 48 -6.13 0.21 8.79
CA PHE A 48 -5.52 -0.26 10.04
C PHE A 48 -4.40 0.67 10.50
N GLY A 49 -3.52 1.02 9.57
CA GLY A 49 -2.40 1.91 9.81
C GLY A 49 -2.79 3.33 10.25
N LYS A 50 -3.76 3.92 9.56
CA LYS A 50 -4.35 5.21 9.95
C LYS A 50 -4.95 5.14 11.35
N ASN A 51 -5.71 4.09 11.67
CA ASN A 51 -6.30 3.93 12.99
C ASN A 51 -5.23 3.82 14.08
N ALA A 52 -4.14 3.08 13.81
CA ALA A 52 -3.00 2.98 14.74
C ALA A 52 -2.30 4.33 14.92
N PHE A 53 -2.11 5.09 13.84
CA PHE A 53 -1.58 6.45 13.90
C PHE A 53 -2.43 7.33 14.82
N ASP A 54 -3.74 7.36 14.58
CA ASP A 54 -4.69 8.22 15.30
C ASP A 54 -4.84 7.81 16.78
N THR A 55 -4.85 6.50 17.07
CA THR A 55 -5.06 5.98 18.43
C THR A 55 -3.84 6.18 19.32
N TYR A 56 -2.63 6.02 18.78
CA TYR A 56 -1.39 6.05 19.55
C TYR A 56 -0.62 7.36 19.39
N ASN A 57 -1.15 8.32 18.62
CA ASN A 57 -0.52 9.60 18.30
C ASN A 57 0.95 9.43 17.83
N ASN A 58 1.19 8.39 17.02
CA ASN A 58 2.52 8.11 16.47
C ASN A 58 2.83 9.08 15.33
N GLN A 59 4.07 9.55 15.24
CA GLN A 59 4.51 10.42 14.12
C GLN A 59 4.54 9.67 12.79
N ASN A 60 4.90 8.39 12.80
CA ASN A 60 4.89 7.51 11.65
C ASN A 60 4.51 6.10 12.10
N VAL A 61 3.88 5.33 11.21
CA VAL A 61 3.53 3.92 11.47
C VAL A 61 4.12 3.04 10.37
N MET A 62 4.86 2.01 10.76
CA MET A 62 5.30 0.97 9.83
C MET A 62 4.22 -0.11 9.71
N ALA A 63 3.81 -0.40 8.49
CA ALA A 63 2.86 -1.47 8.16
C ALA A 63 3.55 -2.56 7.34
N ILE A 64 3.10 -3.80 7.49
CA ILE A 64 3.67 -4.97 6.83
C ILE A 64 2.54 -5.73 6.16
N GLN A 65 2.66 -5.98 4.86
CA GLN A 65 1.77 -6.88 4.12
C GLN A 65 2.51 -8.18 3.84
N ALA A 66 2.07 -9.29 4.41
CA ALA A 66 2.61 -10.61 4.15
C ALA A 66 1.65 -11.43 3.27
N VAL A 67 2.09 -11.85 2.09
CA VAL A 67 1.32 -12.69 1.15
C VAL A 67 2.19 -13.90 0.74
N GLY A 68 1.89 -15.05 1.34
CA GLY A 68 2.73 -16.24 1.21
C GLY A 68 4.12 -15.98 1.81
N MET A 69 5.17 -16.17 1.01
CA MET A 69 6.55 -15.87 1.40
C MET A 69 7.00 -14.44 1.07
N ASN A 70 6.14 -13.62 0.45
CA ASN A 70 6.49 -12.24 0.13
C ASN A 70 6.01 -11.34 1.26
N MET A 71 6.87 -10.46 1.73
CA MET A 71 6.53 -9.42 2.70
C MET A 71 6.90 -8.06 2.11
N THR A 72 5.94 -7.15 2.10
CA THR A 72 6.14 -5.76 1.68
C THR A 72 6.01 -4.86 2.90
N PHE A 73 7.00 -4.01 3.10
CA PHE A 73 7.03 -3.03 4.19
C PHE A 73 6.59 -1.68 3.67
N TYR A 74 5.77 -1.00 4.46
CA TYR A 74 5.25 0.32 4.18
C TYR A 74 5.53 1.25 5.35
N ILE A 75 5.80 2.53 5.07
CA ILE A 75 5.75 3.59 6.06
C ILE A 75 4.56 4.49 5.79
N MET A 76 3.80 4.79 6.84
CA MET A 76 2.69 5.71 6.81
C MET A 76 3.02 6.96 7.59
N GLN A 77 2.75 8.10 6.98
CA GLN A 77 2.99 9.42 7.55
C GLN A 77 1.82 10.35 7.24
N ARG A 78 1.57 11.31 8.13
CA ARG A 78 0.59 12.37 7.91
C ARG A 78 1.28 13.52 7.19
N THR A 79 1.01 13.68 5.89
CA THR A 79 1.63 14.72 5.06
C THR A 79 0.98 16.08 5.24
N THR A 80 -0.35 16.09 5.45
CA THR A 80 -1.12 17.27 5.83
C THR A 80 -2.18 16.86 6.85
N GLU A 81 -2.90 17.81 7.44
CA GLU A 81 -3.96 17.53 8.40
C GLU A 81 -5.00 16.50 7.89
N GLU A 82 -5.20 16.40 6.58
CA GLU A 82 -6.25 15.53 6.01
C GLU A 82 -5.70 14.40 5.13
N LEU A 83 -4.38 14.34 4.92
CA LEU A 83 -3.77 13.42 3.97
C LEU A 83 -2.76 12.52 4.68
N TYR A 84 -3.09 11.24 4.70
CA TYR A 84 -2.17 10.17 5.07
C TYR A 84 -1.58 9.59 3.81
N THR A 85 -0.25 9.46 3.79
CA THR A 85 0.48 8.84 2.69
C THR A 85 1.08 7.54 3.17
N MET A 86 1.05 6.52 2.30
CA MET A 86 1.66 5.22 2.52
C MET A 86 2.69 4.99 1.41
N PHE A 87 3.96 4.83 1.79
CA PHE A 87 5.05 4.55 0.87
C PHE A 87 5.55 3.14 1.05
N GLU A 88 5.72 2.42 -0.05
CA GLU A 88 6.43 1.15 -0.07
C GLU A 88 7.91 1.38 0.20
N LEU A 89 8.46 0.71 1.21
CA LEU A 89 9.86 0.82 1.60
C LEU A 89 10.70 -0.26 0.93
N GLU A 90 10.35 -1.53 1.16
CA GLU A 90 11.13 -2.67 0.75
C GLU A 90 10.23 -3.89 0.58
N HIS A 91 10.63 -4.78 -0.34
CA HIS A 91 9.95 -6.03 -0.58
C HIS A 91 10.95 -7.17 -0.37
N ILE A 92 10.66 -8.03 0.60
CA ILE A 92 11.44 -9.23 0.88
C ILE A 92 10.67 -10.48 0.48
N ARG A 93 11.41 -11.48 0.01
CA ARG A 93 10.89 -12.82 -0.21
C ARG A 93 11.64 -13.77 0.71
N CYS A 94 10.90 -14.40 1.61
CA CYS A 94 11.45 -15.47 2.44
C CYS A 94 11.78 -16.68 1.56
N PRO A 95 12.93 -17.34 1.80
CA PRO A 95 13.28 -18.56 1.08
C PRO A 95 12.26 -19.68 1.40
N SER A 96 11.92 -20.45 0.37
CA SER A 96 11.01 -21.62 0.44
C SER A 96 11.74 -22.92 0.70
N SER A 97 13.03 -22.97 0.37
CA SER A 97 13.83 -24.20 0.39
C SER A 97 15.20 -23.96 1.01
N THR A 98 15.85 -25.05 1.41
CA THR A 98 17.22 -25.04 1.95
C THR A 98 18.24 -24.58 0.92
N ASP A 99 17.98 -24.79 -0.36
CA ASP A 99 18.87 -24.36 -1.45
C ASP A 99 18.89 -22.83 -1.60
N GLU A 100 17.79 -22.17 -1.22
CA GLU A 100 17.66 -20.71 -1.18
C GLU A 100 18.22 -20.10 0.12
N MET A 101 18.75 -20.92 1.04
CA MET A 101 19.23 -20.45 2.36
C MET A 101 20.42 -19.50 2.25
N THR A 102 21.26 -19.62 1.23
CA THR A 102 22.36 -18.67 0.98
C THR A 102 21.85 -17.25 0.67
N MET A 103 20.62 -17.12 0.16
CA MET A 103 19.96 -15.82 -0.05
C MET A 103 19.54 -15.16 1.26
N MET A 104 19.56 -15.89 2.39
CA MET A 104 19.24 -15.31 3.70
C MET A 104 20.22 -14.21 4.11
N PHE A 105 21.49 -14.26 3.72
CA PHE A 105 22.45 -13.22 4.10
C PHE A 105 22.04 -11.85 3.54
N GLY A 106 21.72 -11.76 2.24
CA GLY A 106 21.22 -10.52 1.66
C GLY A 106 19.83 -10.12 2.15
N LEU A 107 19.02 -11.08 2.60
CA LEU A 107 17.76 -10.81 3.28
C LEU A 107 18.00 -10.14 4.65
N MET A 108 18.99 -10.60 5.41
CA MET A 108 19.30 -10.02 6.72
C MET A 108 19.73 -8.56 6.60
N ASP A 109 20.53 -8.21 5.59
CA ASP A 109 20.93 -6.81 5.34
C ASP A 109 19.69 -5.92 5.12
N LYS A 110 18.76 -6.36 4.27
CA LYS A 110 17.49 -5.65 4.03
C LYS A 110 16.65 -5.52 5.31
N VAL A 111 16.56 -6.59 6.10
CA VAL A 111 15.82 -6.56 7.38
C VAL A 111 16.46 -5.57 8.35
N MET A 112 17.79 -5.50 8.40
CA MET A 112 18.51 -4.53 9.22
C MET A 112 18.23 -3.09 8.77
N ASP A 113 18.20 -2.82 7.47
CA ASP A 113 17.82 -1.51 6.93
C ASP A 113 16.39 -1.12 7.34
N ILE A 114 15.44 -2.06 7.21
CA ILE A 114 14.05 -1.85 7.64
C ILE A 114 13.97 -1.57 9.14
N VAL A 115 14.69 -2.31 9.98
CA VAL A 115 14.75 -2.10 11.43
C VAL A 115 15.34 -0.73 11.75
N GLN A 116 16.37 -0.31 11.03
CA GLN A 116 16.96 1.02 11.19
C GLN A 116 15.96 2.13 10.83
N ILE A 117 15.22 1.99 9.73
CA ILE A 117 14.15 2.91 9.32
C ILE A 117 13.07 2.96 10.41
N PHE A 118 12.60 1.81 10.90
CA PHE A 118 11.61 1.75 11.97
C PHE A 118 12.06 2.49 13.23
N ARG A 119 13.30 2.25 13.68
CA ARG A 119 13.86 2.93 14.85
C ARG A 119 14.03 4.42 14.65
N THR A 120 14.36 4.85 13.43
CA THR A 120 14.62 6.25 13.11
C THR A 120 13.33 7.05 12.97
N TYR A 121 12.30 6.48 12.34
CA TYR A 121 11.09 7.22 11.96
C TYR A 121 9.85 6.89 12.78
N CYS A 122 9.72 5.67 13.31
CA CYS A 122 8.51 5.22 14.01
C CYS A 122 8.65 5.23 15.54
N VAL A 123 9.88 5.28 16.07
CA VAL A 123 10.12 5.37 17.51
C VAL A 123 10.35 6.82 17.88
N THR A 124 9.35 7.46 18.47
CA THR A 124 9.46 8.84 18.97
C THR A 124 10.29 8.88 20.26
N SER A 125 11.22 9.83 20.35
CA SER A 125 11.76 10.30 21.63
C SER A 125 10.63 10.99 22.42
N PRO A 126 10.57 10.88 23.76
CA PRO A 126 9.47 11.44 24.59
C PRO A 126 9.27 12.97 24.51
N GLU A 127 10.07 13.71 23.74
CA GLU A 127 9.87 15.13 23.49
C GLU A 127 9.28 15.38 22.10
N GLN A 128 7.95 15.35 22.01
CA GLN A 128 7.17 16.38 21.31
C GLN A 128 5.68 16.15 21.53
N THR A 129 5.20 16.73 22.64
CA THR A 129 3.82 17.13 22.80
C THR A 129 3.56 18.35 21.90
N SER A 130 2.78 18.17 20.85
CA SER A 130 1.93 19.25 20.35
C SER A 130 0.63 18.66 19.82
N VAL A 131 -0.42 18.93 20.57
CA VAL A 131 -1.82 18.63 20.28
C VAL A 131 -2.20 19.23 18.92
N VAL A 132 -2.63 18.38 17.98
CA VAL A 132 -3.64 18.75 16.98
C VAL A 132 -4.62 17.58 16.85
N GLU A 133 -5.61 17.61 17.74
CA GLU A 133 -6.87 16.91 17.58
C GLU A 133 -7.57 17.41 16.32
N VAL A 134 -7.70 16.53 15.32
CA VAL A 134 -8.96 16.10 14.69
C VAL A 134 -8.57 14.91 13.82
N SER A 135 -8.64 13.69 14.36
CA SER A 135 -8.60 12.50 13.51
C SER A 135 -9.94 12.40 12.79
N LYS A 136 -9.96 12.63 11.47
CA LYS A 136 -11.18 12.38 10.69
C LYS A 136 -11.49 10.88 10.73
N GLU A 137 -12.76 10.54 10.87
CA GLU A 137 -13.21 9.14 10.94
C GLU A 137 -12.68 8.33 9.75
N THR A 138 -12.12 7.17 10.04
CA THR A 138 -11.73 6.21 8.99
C THR A 138 -12.98 5.73 8.28
N LEU A 139 -12.89 5.57 6.95
CA LEU A 139 -14.03 5.14 6.15
C LEU A 139 -14.60 3.84 6.71
N LYS A 140 -15.89 3.84 7.04
CA LYS A 140 -16.54 2.68 7.65
C LYS A 140 -16.47 1.47 6.72
N TYR A 141 -16.26 0.30 7.32
CA TYR A 141 -16.11 -0.96 6.61
C TYR A 141 -17.20 -1.24 5.54
N PRO A 142 -18.51 -0.95 5.74
CA PRO A 142 -19.52 -1.18 4.71
C PRO A 142 -19.29 -0.39 3.42
N ILE A 143 -18.78 0.83 3.53
CA ILE A 143 -18.49 1.69 2.37
C ILE A 143 -17.19 1.22 1.71
N LEU A 144 -16.18 0.90 2.52
CA LEU A 144 -14.91 0.35 2.05
C LEU A 144 -15.13 -0.95 1.25
N TRP A 145 -15.97 -1.83 1.77
CA TRP A 145 -16.39 -3.08 1.14
C TRP A 145 -17.07 -2.81 -0.20
N ALA A 146 -18.05 -1.90 -0.25
CA ALA A 146 -18.74 -1.54 -1.50
C ALA A 146 -17.77 -1.02 -2.59
N MET A 147 -16.70 -0.31 -2.21
CA MET A 147 -15.68 0.19 -3.13
C MET A 147 -14.70 -0.90 -3.62
N THR A 148 -14.47 -1.92 -2.80
CA THR A 148 -13.45 -2.96 -3.00
C THR A 148 -14.01 -4.27 -3.54
N THR A 149 -15.31 -4.53 -3.38
CA THR A 149 -15.97 -5.68 -4.01
C THR A 149 -15.96 -5.53 -5.52
N ALA A 150 -15.46 -6.55 -6.21
CA ALA A 150 -15.56 -6.65 -7.66
C ALA A 150 -17.05 -6.64 -8.06
N THR A 151 -17.49 -5.56 -8.71
CA THR A 151 -18.87 -5.41 -9.21
C THR A 151 -19.10 -6.19 -10.50
N VAL A 152 -18.03 -6.70 -11.13
CA VAL A 152 -18.09 -7.46 -12.38
C VAL A 152 -17.13 -8.64 -12.31
N SER A 153 -17.63 -9.85 -12.60
CA SER A 153 -16.79 -11.05 -12.76
C SER A 153 -15.98 -10.95 -14.05
N CYS A 154 -14.66 -10.84 -13.95
CA CYS A 154 -13.74 -10.86 -15.10
C CYS A 154 -13.44 -12.27 -15.62
N LYS A 155 -14.14 -13.32 -15.14
CA LYS A 155 -14.01 -14.65 -15.72
C LYS A 155 -14.55 -14.59 -17.16
N ARG A 156 -13.68 -14.73 -18.16
CA ARG A 156 -14.11 -15.03 -19.53
C ARG A 156 -14.97 -16.28 -19.46
N LYS A 157 -16.24 -16.19 -19.88
CA LYS A 157 -17.05 -17.38 -20.13
C LYS A 157 -16.33 -18.20 -21.18
N ASN A 158 -16.00 -19.44 -20.84
CA ASN A 158 -15.37 -20.36 -21.79
C ASN A 158 -16.44 -20.76 -22.82
N PRO A 159 -16.28 -20.50 -24.13
CA PRO A 159 -17.29 -20.84 -25.12
C PRO A 159 -17.55 -22.36 -25.23
N HIS A 160 -16.66 -23.18 -24.67
CA HIS A 160 -16.72 -24.65 -24.74
C HIS A 160 -17.60 -25.32 -23.67
N GLU A 161 -18.28 -24.57 -22.79
CA GLU A 161 -19.20 -25.19 -21.80
C GLU A 161 -20.61 -25.47 -22.34
N HIS A 162 -20.85 -25.31 -23.65
CA HIS A 162 -22.08 -25.77 -24.30
C HIS A 162 -21.79 -26.79 -25.40
N THR A 163 -21.50 -28.03 -25.00
CA THR A 163 -21.88 -29.22 -25.77
C THR A 163 -21.83 -30.41 -24.83
N HIS A 164 -22.93 -30.71 -24.15
CA HIS A 164 -23.36 -32.09 -23.93
C HIS A 164 -24.90 -32.08 -23.97
N PHE A 165 -25.42 -32.85 -24.92
CA PHE A 165 -26.83 -33.21 -25.07
C PHE A 165 -27.34 -33.93 -23.82
#